data_AF-A0A924XBG7-F1
#
_entry.id   AF-A0A924XBG7-F1
#
_cell.length_a   1.000
_cell.length_b   1.000
_cell.length_c   1.000
_cell.angle_alpha   90.00
_cell.angle_beta   90.00
_cell.angle_gamma   90.00
#
_symmetry.space_group_name_H-M   'P 1'
#
loop_
_entity.id
_entity.type
_entity.pdbx_description
1 polymer ?
#
loop_
_entity_poly.entity_id
_entity_poly.type
_entity_poly.pdbx_seq_one_letter_code
_entity_poly.pdbx_strand_id
1 'polypeptide(L)'
;MNSDPLIPPRQNYEGNHRQSSGPSSRAPLGVDYHSYYDVRFDTPGDGPSASMPIGNGDLAANVWTVPGAIFIYLSKSDAWDENGRLVKLGRIRLTFDPNPFIDPPYCQTLRTATAEVEVRLGATNVRIWVDAHRKVLHVEVDAAKPVAMRAEVELWRLLPRELVGQELHSATGQAGGPHPTVVAPDTVLPPTERAVWWCHRNSTSIWLEGMRLQGLDGLIGRVDDPLLDRTFGCYAEGEGLIPDGAMALVSAEPSRSIHLRVHALTTTGTTLEGWQAAMKRQVADDCQTTATVARQNHVAWWREFWDQSYIIVTGSPAAEVVTRSYALQRYVTACAGRGAYPIKFNGSLFTFDLPDAPNGTP
;
A
#
# COMPACT_ATOMS: atom_id res chain seq x y z
N MET A 1 1.54 -13.99 78.18
CA MET A 1 0.50 -14.62 77.34
C MET A 1 0.06 -13.53 76.37
N ASN A 2 0.72 -13.44 75.22
CA ASN A 2 0.42 -14.14 73.95
C ASN A 2 -0.70 -13.38 73.20
N SER A 3 -0.57 -13.04 71.92
CA SER A 3 0.48 -13.33 70.94
C SER A 3 0.08 -12.67 69.62
N ASP A 4 1.03 -11.99 68.96
CA ASP A 4 0.97 -11.67 67.53
C ASP A 4 0.99 -12.94 66.67
N PRO A 5 0.45 -12.88 65.44
CA PRO A 5 1.05 -13.57 64.30
C PRO A 5 1.24 -12.59 63.12
N LEU A 6 2.48 -12.26 62.74
CA LEU A 6 3.37 -13.00 61.82
C LEU A 6 2.80 -13.17 60.39
N ILE A 7 3.22 -12.24 59.51
CA ILE A 7 3.21 -12.38 58.05
C ILE A 7 4.31 -13.39 57.67
N PRO A 8 4.02 -14.48 56.94
CA PRO A 8 5.07 -15.37 56.45
C PRO A 8 5.82 -14.75 55.26
N PRO A 9 7.14 -14.97 55.14
CA PRO A 9 7.96 -14.39 54.07
C PRO A 9 7.68 -15.04 52.72
N ARG A 10 7.78 -14.24 51.64
CA ARG A 10 7.77 -14.72 50.26
C ARG A 10 8.95 -15.68 50.05
N GLN A 11 8.66 -16.94 49.72
CA GLN A 11 9.67 -17.85 49.16
C GLN A 11 10.07 -17.35 47.76
N ASN A 12 11.34 -17.00 47.61
CA ASN A 12 11.96 -16.85 46.30
C ASN A 12 12.05 -18.25 45.67
N TYR A 13 11.21 -18.51 44.66
CA TYR A 13 11.48 -19.57 43.70
C TYR A 13 12.44 -19.02 42.64
N GLU A 14 13.73 -19.23 42.86
CA GLU A 14 14.71 -19.21 41.78
C GLU A 14 14.46 -20.42 40.88
N GLY A 15 13.67 -20.21 39.83
CA GLY A 15 13.45 -21.15 38.74
C GLY A 15 14.42 -20.86 37.60
N ASN A 16 15.45 -21.69 37.53
CA ASN A 16 16.49 -21.77 36.50
C ASN A 16 15.92 -21.72 35.06
N HIS A 17 15.87 -20.56 34.41
CA HIS A 17 15.61 -20.48 32.96
C HIS A 17 16.90 -20.76 32.19
N ARG A 18 17.20 -22.06 32.01
CA ARG A 18 18.08 -22.50 30.92
C ARG A 18 17.43 -22.10 29.60
N GLN A 19 18.10 -21.24 28.84
CA GLN A 19 17.87 -21.10 27.40
C GLN A 19 18.20 -22.44 26.75
N SER A 20 17.17 -23.22 26.44
CA SER A 20 17.28 -24.27 25.43
C SER A 20 16.78 -23.70 24.11
N SER A 21 17.71 -23.42 23.21
CA SER A 21 17.45 -23.31 21.77
C SER A 21 16.89 -24.64 21.26
N GLY A 22 15.55 -24.75 21.27
CA GLY A 22 14.82 -25.84 20.62
C GLY A 22 14.67 -25.59 19.12
N PRO A 23 14.54 -26.65 18.30
CA PRO A 23 14.51 -26.55 16.84
C PRO A 23 13.29 -25.76 16.38
N SER A 24 13.44 -24.95 15.32
CA SER A 24 12.33 -24.27 14.66
C SER A 24 11.25 -25.30 14.35
N SER A 25 10.04 -25.11 14.87
CA SER A 25 8.91 -26.00 14.61
C SER A 25 8.54 -25.89 13.13
N ARG A 26 9.14 -26.74 12.31
CA ARG A 26 8.74 -26.96 10.92
C ARG A 26 7.29 -27.42 10.94
N ALA A 27 6.44 -26.76 10.14
CA ALA A 27 5.04 -27.14 9.98
C ALA A 27 4.92 -28.66 9.74
N PRO A 28 4.07 -29.37 10.49
CA PRO A 28 3.79 -30.77 10.18
C PRO A 28 3.00 -30.84 8.87
N LEU A 29 3.38 -31.79 8.01
CA LEU A 29 2.83 -32.11 6.68
C LEU A 29 3.49 -31.33 5.55
N GLY A 30 4.00 -32.05 4.54
CA GLY A 30 4.67 -31.53 3.34
C GLY A 30 3.77 -30.75 2.36
N VAL A 31 2.84 -29.96 2.89
CA VAL A 31 2.02 -28.99 2.17
C VAL A 31 2.63 -27.61 2.46
N ASP A 32 3.00 -26.89 1.40
CA ASP A 32 3.39 -25.48 1.54
C ASP A 32 2.14 -24.63 1.77
N TYR A 33 1.73 -24.54 3.03
CA TYR A 33 0.58 -23.73 3.46
C TYR A 33 0.76 -22.24 3.16
N HIS A 34 1.97 -21.76 2.87
CA HIS A 34 2.19 -20.36 2.51
C HIS A 34 1.63 -20.06 1.11
N SER A 35 1.73 -21.00 0.18
CA SER A 35 1.19 -20.87 -1.19
C SER A 35 -0.25 -21.36 -1.37
N TYR A 36 -0.79 -22.08 -0.37
CA TYR A 36 -2.10 -22.73 -0.45
C TYR A 36 -3.27 -21.73 -0.63
N TYR A 37 -3.04 -20.45 -0.33
CA TYR A 37 -4.04 -19.39 -0.40
C TYR A 37 -3.80 -18.38 -1.52
N ASP A 38 -2.91 -18.69 -2.46
CA ASP A 38 -2.74 -17.89 -3.66
C ASP A 38 -4.08 -17.73 -4.39
N VAL A 39 -4.40 -16.49 -4.78
CA VAL A 39 -5.61 -16.18 -5.53
C VAL A 39 -5.23 -16.05 -6.99
N ARG A 40 -5.89 -16.81 -7.87
CA ARG A 40 -5.56 -16.88 -9.29
C ARG A 40 -6.78 -16.58 -10.15
N PHE A 41 -6.58 -15.73 -11.16
CA PHE A 41 -7.53 -15.49 -12.24
C PHE A 41 -6.90 -15.87 -13.58
N ASP A 42 -7.61 -16.68 -14.36
CA ASP A 42 -7.22 -17.11 -15.71
C ASP A 42 -7.83 -16.23 -16.82
N THR A 43 -8.54 -15.17 -16.45
CA THR A 43 -9.03 -14.11 -17.35
C THR A 43 -8.81 -12.72 -16.73
N PRO A 44 -8.60 -11.67 -17.53
CA PRO A 44 -8.61 -10.29 -17.04
C PRO A 44 -9.95 -9.95 -16.36
N GLY A 45 -9.92 -8.99 -15.45
CA GLY A 45 -11.12 -8.46 -14.81
C GLY A 45 -11.85 -7.42 -15.67
N ASP A 46 -12.94 -6.91 -15.14
CA ASP A 46 -13.76 -5.82 -15.70
C ASP A 46 -13.54 -4.47 -14.99
N GLY A 47 -12.84 -4.46 -13.86
CA GLY A 47 -12.60 -3.26 -13.07
C GLY A 47 -11.88 -3.51 -11.74
N PRO A 48 -11.85 -2.51 -10.85
CA PRO A 48 -11.08 -2.56 -9.61
C PRO A 48 -11.62 -3.55 -8.57
N SER A 49 -12.86 -4.03 -8.73
CA SER A 49 -13.43 -5.15 -7.96
C SER A 49 -12.63 -6.45 -8.10
N ALA A 50 -11.90 -6.62 -9.21
CA ALA A 50 -11.01 -7.76 -9.46
C ALA A 50 -9.57 -7.54 -8.93
N SER A 51 -9.37 -6.55 -8.05
CA SER A 51 -8.04 -6.21 -7.56
C SER A 51 -7.50 -7.15 -6.49
N MET A 52 -6.18 -7.32 -6.53
CA MET A 52 -5.39 -8.09 -5.59
C MET A 52 -4.63 -7.13 -4.67
N PRO A 53 -4.81 -7.22 -3.34
CA PRO A 53 -4.15 -6.34 -2.39
C PRO A 53 -2.72 -6.79 -2.10
N ILE A 54 -1.78 -5.86 -2.14
CA ILE A 54 -0.39 -6.00 -1.68
C ILE A 54 0.00 -4.79 -0.84
N GLY A 55 0.89 -4.95 0.12
CA GLY A 55 1.35 -3.82 0.92
C GLY A 55 2.37 -4.22 1.97
N ASN A 56 3.05 -3.23 2.52
CA ASN A 56 4.06 -3.42 3.55
C ASN A 56 3.58 -2.91 4.92
N GLY A 57 2.29 -2.68 5.10
CA GLY A 57 1.76 -2.13 6.34
C GLY A 57 1.72 -0.60 6.37
N ASP A 58 2.44 0.08 5.47
CA ASP A 58 2.42 1.54 5.32
C ASP A 58 2.01 1.94 3.90
N LEU A 59 2.80 1.56 2.89
CA LEU A 59 2.47 1.67 1.47
C LEU A 59 1.73 0.41 1.04
N ALA A 60 0.68 0.58 0.25
CA ALA A 60 -0.13 -0.51 -0.26
C ALA A 60 -0.62 -0.22 -1.68
N ALA A 61 -1.02 -1.29 -2.37
CA ALA A 61 -1.62 -1.20 -3.68
C ALA A 61 -2.76 -2.20 -3.90
N ASN A 62 -3.74 -1.78 -4.68
CA ASN A 62 -4.69 -2.68 -5.34
C ASN A 62 -4.21 -2.86 -6.78
N VAL A 63 -3.94 -4.10 -7.19
CA VAL A 63 -3.46 -4.42 -8.55
C VAL A 63 -4.52 -5.23 -9.28
N TRP A 64 -4.93 -4.81 -10.47
CA TRP A 64 -5.82 -5.59 -11.33
C TRP A 64 -5.44 -5.42 -12.79
N THR A 65 -5.99 -6.28 -13.63
CA THR A 65 -5.89 -6.13 -15.07
C THR A 65 -7.26 -6.04 -15.70
N VAL A 66 -7.30 -5.35 -16.83
CA VAL A 66 -8.37 -5.41 -17.82
C VAL A 66 -7.71 -5.76 -19.17
N PRO A 67 -8.46 -6.12 -20.22
CA PRO A 67 -7.86 -6.39 -21.53
C PRO A 67 -6.95 -5.24 -22.00
N GLY A 68 -5.65 -5.52 -22.13
CA GLY A 68 -4.64 -4.58 -22.65
C GLY A 68 -3.96 -3.68 -21.62
N ALA A 69 -4.33 -3.72 -20.33
CA ALA A 69 -3.71 -2.85 -19.33
C ALA A 69 -3.65 -3.48 -17.93
N ILE A 70 -2.64 -3.08 -17.15
CA ILE A 70 -2.55 -3.33 -15.71
C ILE A 70 -2.80 -2.00 -15.00
N PHE A 71 -3.61 -2.03 -13.95
CA PHE A 71 -3.88 -0.86 -13.11
C PHE A 71 -3.42 -1.11 -11.68
N ILE A 72 -2.91 -0.05 -11.06
CA ILE A 72 -2.35 -0.07 -9.70
C ILE A 72 -2.90 1.16 -8.96
N TYR A 73 -3.78 0.98 -7.98
CA TYR A 73 -4.04 2.04 -7.01
C TYR A 73 -2.91 2.11 -6.00
N LEU A 74 -2.50 3.32 -5.63
CA LEU A 74 -1.49 3.55 -4.60
C LEU A 74 -2.14 4.15 -3.35
N SER A 75 -1.83 3.57 -2.19
CA SER A 75 -2.35 4.00 -0.90
C SER A 75 -1.23 4.09 0.11
N LYS A 76 -1.35 4.99 1.09
CA LYS A 76 -0.44 5.03 2.23
C LYS A 76 -1.20 5.26 3.53
N SER A 77 -0.73 4.66 4.62
CA SER A 77 -1.38 4.70 5.94
C SER A 77 -1.54 6.10 6.55
N ASP A 78 -0.78 7.08 6.05
CA ASP A 78 -0.71 8.44 6.56
C ASP A 78 -1.05 9.52 5.51
N ALA A 79 -1.68 9.12 4.39
CA ALA A 79 -2.18 10.02 3.35
C ALA A 79 -3.53 10.66 3.73
N TRP A 80 -3.52 11.37 4.86
CA TRP A 80 -4.70 12.07 5.38
C TRP A 80 -4.81 13.48 4.81
N ASP A 81 -5.89 13.74 4.09
CA ASP A 81 -6.18 15.06 3.52
C ASP A 81 -6.63 16.07 4.60
N GLU A 82 -6.78 17.33 4.21
CA GLU A 82 -7.20 18.45 5.03
C GLU A 82 -8.58 18.24 5.68
N ASN A 83 -9.39 17.36 5.10
CA ASN A 83 -10.74 17.00 5.55
C ASN A 83 -10.76 15.74 6.44
N GLY A 84 -9.58 15.25 6.85
CA GLY A 84 -9.47 14.06 7.69
C GLY A 84 -9.83 12.76 6.96
N ARG A 85 -9.71 12.72 5.64
CA ARG A 85 -9.96 11.54 4.82
C ARG A 85 -8.65 10.86 4.48
N LEU A 86 -8.65 9.53 4.52
CA LEU A 86 -7.52 8.74 4.07
C LEU A 86 -7.71 8.50 2.58
N VAL A 87 -6.89 9.14 1.75
CA VAL A 87 -7.08 9.20 0.29
C VAL A 87 -6.03 8.39 -0.47
N LYS A 88 -6.36 8.01 -1.71
CA LYS A 88 -5.41 7.39 -2.64
C LYS A 88 -4.34 8.39 -3.04
N LEU A 89 -3.10 7.92 -3.15
CA LEU A 89 -1.99 8.69 -3.71
C LEU A 89 -2.18 8.92 -5.20
N GLY A 90 -2.84 8.01 -5.91
CA GLY A 90 -3.07 8.05 -7.35
C GLY A 90 -3.34 6.65 -7.91
N ARG A 91 -3.56 6.56 -9.22
CA ARG A 91 -3.54 5.29 -9.96
C ARG A 91 -2.44 5.31 -11.02
N ILE A 92 -1.82 4.17 -11.26
CA ILE A 92 -0.92 3.97 -12.40
C ILE A 92 -1.58 3.00 -13.37
N ARG A 93 -1.61 3.37 -14.65
CA ARG A 93 -2.00 2.52 -15.77
C ARG A 93 -0.75 2.10 -16.54
N LEU A 94 -0.54 0.80 -16.66
CA LEU A 94 0.55 0.21 -17.44
C LEU A 94 0.01 -0.35 -18.76
N THR A 95 0.59 0.08 -19.87
CA THR A 95 0.37 -0.49 -21.20
C THR A 95 1.69 -0.85 -21.85
N PHE A 96 1.64 -1.74 -22.85
CA PHE A 96 2.82 -2.28 -23.50
C PHE A 96 2.66 -2.27 -25.03
N ASP A 97 3.77 -2.08 -25.74
CA ASP A 97 3.86 -2.20 -27.19
C ASP A 97 5.11 -3.01 -27.61
N PRO A 98 4.97 -4.13 -28.36
CA PRO A 98 3.72 -4.78 -28.72
C PRO A 98 2.93 -5.24 -27.48
N ASN A 99 1.61 -5.28 -27.58
CA ASN A 99 0.71 -5.62 -26.47
C ASN A 99 0.73 -7.14 -26.16
N PRO A 100 1.31 -7.59 -25.03
CA PRO A 100 1.40 -9.01 -24.71
C PRO A 100 0.08 -9.61 -24.20
N PHE A 101 -0.95 -8.80 -23.93
CA PHE A 101 -2.26 -9.32 -23.50
C PHE A 101 -2.97 -10.17 -24.55
N ILE A 102 -2.56 -10.06 -25.83
CA ILE A 102 -3.09 -10.89 -26.91
C ILE A 102 -2.39 -12.26 -26.98
N ASP A 103 -1.31 -12.45 -26.23
CA ASP A 103 -0.52 -13.69 -26.21
C ASP A 103 -1.01 -14.61 -25.09
N PRO A 104 -1.57 -15.81 -25.40
CA PRO A 104 -1.93 -16.78 -24.38
C PRO A 104 -0.68 -17.54 -23.85
N PRO A 105 -0.71 -18.07 -22.62
CA PRO A 105 -1.80 -17.96 -21.65
C PRO A 105 -1.76 -16.63 -20.88
N TYR A 106 -2.94 -16.15 -20.49
CA TYR A 106 -3.07 -15.13 -19.45
C TYR A 106 -3.18 -15.81 -18.08
N CYS A 107 -2.56 -15.23 -17.05
CA CYS A 107 -2.78 -15.59 -15.66
C CYS A 107 -2.38 -14.45 -14.73
N GLN A 108 -3.27 -14.00 -13.86
CA GLN A 108 -2.97 -13.08 -12.75
C GLN A 108 -3.03 -13.86 -11.44
N THR A 109 -1.98 -13.78 -10.61
CA THR A 109 -1.89 -14.51 -9.34
C THR A 109 -1.41 -13.60 -8.22
N LEU A 110 -2.16 -13.54 -7.12
CA LEU A 110 -1.69 -13.03 -5.85
C LEU A 110 -0.94 -14.14 -5.13
N ARG A 111 0.38 -13.98 -5.02
CA ARG A 111 1.25 -14.84 -4.23
C ARG A 111 1.20 -14.40 -2.77
N THR A 112 0.35 -15.04 -1.97
CA THR A 112 0.17 -14.64 -0.55
C THR A 112 1.39 -14.96 0.30
N ALA A 113 2.14 -15.99 -0.06
CA ALA A 113 3.41 -16.36 0.58
C ALA A 113 4.46 -15.25 0.51
N THR A 114 4.46 -14.46 -0.56
CA THR A 114 5.46 -13.43 -0.84
C THR A 114 4.89 -12.02 -0.95
N ALA A 115 3.56 -11.86 -0.91
CA ALA A 115 2.85 -10.60 -1.18
C ALA A 115 3.21 -9.94 -2.52
N GLU A 116 3.27 -10.76 -3.56
CA GLU A 116 3.57 -10.34 -4.93
C GLU A 116 2.35 -10.61 -5.81
N VAL A 117 2.05 -9.71 -6.74
CA VAL A 117 1.13 -9.99 -7.84
C VAL A 117 1.96 -10.35 -9.07
N GLU A 118 1.74 -11.53 -9.63
CA GLU A 118 2.34 -11.99 -10.87
C GLU A 118 1.29 -12.00 -11.98
N VAL A 119 1.55 -11.28 -13.06
CA VAL A 119 0.73 -11.25 -14.28
C VAL A 119 1.53 -11.87 -15.42
N ARG A 120 1.12 -13.07 -15.85
CA ARG A 120 1.67 -13.76 -17.02
C ARG A 120 0.82 -13.44 -18.24
N LEU A 121 1.48 -12.94 -19.28
CA LEU A 121 0.93 -12.55 -20.57
C LEU A 121 1.74 -13.26 -21.67
N GLY A 122 1.39 -14.53 -21.93
CA GLY A 122 2.17 -15.41 -22.80
C GLY A 122 3.57 -15.66 -22.24
N ALA A 123 4.59 -15.18 -22.95
CA ALA A 123 5.99 -15.25 -22.55
C ALA A 123 6.50 -14.00 -21.83
N THR A 124 5.61 -13.06 -21.50
CA THR A 124 5.91 -11.87 -20.68
C THR A 124 5.38 -12.09 -19.28
N ASN A 125 6.18 -11.76 -18.27
CA ASN A 125 5.82 -11.82 -16.87
C ASN A 125 5.99 -10.45 -16.23
N VAL A 126 4.96 -9.94 -15.58
CA VAL A 126 4.99 -8.70 -14.81
C VAL A 126 4.82 -9.05 -13.34
N ARG A 127 5.81 -8.72 -12.51
CA ARG A 127 5.75 -8.89 -11.06
C ARG A 127 5.61 -7.54 -10.38
N ILE A 128 4.66 -7.44 -9.46
CA ILE A 128 4.35 -6.20 -8.75
C ILE A 128 4.37 -6.49 -7.24
N TRP A 129 5.13 -5.71 -6.49
CA TRP A 129 5.28 -5.92 -5.04
C TRP A 129 5.62 -4.61 -4.32
N VAL A 130 5.27 -4.53 -3.04
CA VAL A 130 5.65 -3.41 -2.17
C VAL A 130 6.73 -3.89 -1.21
N ASP A 131 7.90 -3.25 -1.22
CA ASP A 131 9.03 -3.69 -0.39
C ASP A 131 8.64 -3.72 1.09
N ALA A 132 8.90 -4.84 1.76
CA ALA A 132 8.56 -5.03 3.16
C ALA A 132 9.38 -4.10 4.09
N HIS A 133 10.49 -3.55 3.61
CA HIS A 133 11.42 -2.72 4.39
C HIS A 133 11.50 -1.28 3.91
N ARG A 134 10.93 -0.96 2.75
CA ARG A 134 11.03 0.37 2.12
C ARG A 134 9.69 0.83 1.58
N LYS A 135 9.48 2.15 1.52
CA LYS A 135 8.25 2.77 0.99
C LYS A 135 8.30 2.86 -0.54
N VAL A 136 8.52 1.72 -1.18
CA VAL A 136 8.69 1.61 -2.64
C VAL A 136 7.84 0.46 -3.17
N LEU A 137 7.05 0.75 -4.21
CA LEU A 137 6.41 -0.27 -5.04
C LEU A 137 7.31 -0.55 -6.25
N HIS A 138 7.51 -1.82 -6.54
CA HIS A 138 8.30 -2.32 -7.66
C HIS A 138 7.37 -2.94 -8.70
N VAL A 139 7.61 -2.64 -9.97
CA VAL A 139 7.04 -3.32 -11.13
C VAL A 139 8.20 -3.82 -11.98
N GLU A 140 8.37 -5.13 -12.01
CA GLU A 140 9.40 -5.82 -12.79
C GLU A 140 8.76 -6.52 -13.98
N VAL A 141 9.22 -6.21 -15.18
CA VAL A 141 8.78 -6.85 -16.43
C VAL A 141 9.93 -7.70 -16.94
N ASP A 142 9.67 -8.98 -17.16
CA ASP A 142 10.54 -9.91 -17.87
C ASP A 142 9.80 -10.40 -19.12
N ALA A 143 10.34 -10.09 -20.30
CA ALA A 143 9.72 -10.40 -21.57
C ALA A 143 10.67 -11.18 -22.48
N ALA A 144 10.17 -12.25 -23.10
CA ALA A 144 10.96 -13.02 -24.06
C ALA A 144 11.33 -12.21 -25.32
N LYS A 145 10.49 -11.26 -25.72
CA LYS A 145 10.72 -10.31 -26.83
C LYS A 145 10.74 -8.88 -26.26
N PRO A 146 11.51 -7.95 -26.84
CA PRO A 146 11.50 -6.57 -26.41
C PRO A 146 10.09 -5.96 -26.47
N VAL A 147 9.70 -5.28 -25.41
CA VAL A 147 8.47 -4.49 -25.30
C VAL A 147 8.80 -3.08 -24.81
N ALA A 148 8.08 -2.09 -25.28
CA ALA A 148 8.04 -0.76 -24.68
C ALA A 148 6.90 -0.70 -23.66
N MET A 149 7.15 -0.12 -22.50
CA MET A 149 6.13 0.09 -21.46
C MET A 149 5.78 1.58 -21.38
N ARG A 150 4.50 1.90 -21.21
CA ARG A 150 4.02 3.21 -20.75
C ARG A 150 3.41 3.04 -19.37
N ALA A 151 3.87 3.83 -18.41
CA ALA A 151 3.29 3.97 -17.08
C ALA A 151 2.69 5.37 -16.94
N GLU A 152 1.37 5.45 -16.94
CA GLU A 152 0.62 6.70 -16.88
C GLU A 152 -0.01 6.89 -15.50
N VAL A 153 0.17 8.09 -14.94
CA VAL A 153 -0.37 8.52 -13.66
C VAL A 153 -1.75 9.12 -13.90
N GLU A 154 -2.74 8.61 -13.19
CA GLU A 154 -4.12 9.07 -13.22
C GLU A 154 -4.50 9.62 -11.84
N LEU A 155 -4.92 10.89 -11.81
CA LEU A 155 -5.31 11.63 -10.60
C LEU A 155 -6.75 12.15 -10.73
N TRP A 156 -7.46 12.23 -9.60
CA TRP A 156 -8.85 12.74 -9.55
C TRP A 156 -8.94 14.18 -9.03
N ARG A 157 -7.99 14.59 -8.18
CA ARG A 157 -8.01 15.90 -7.52
C ARG A 157 -7.16 16.89 -8.31
N LEU A 158 -7.55 17.24 -9.53
CA LEU A 158 -6.77 18.21 -10.34
C LEU A 158 -7.25 19.66 -10.17
N LEU A 159 -8.46 19.85 -9.65
CA LEU A 159 -9.05 21.16 -9.39
C LEU A 159 -9.72 21.14 -8.00
N PRO A 160 -9.79 22.31 -7.32
CA PRO A 160 -10.62 22.43 -6.13
C PRO A 160 -12.05 22.00 -6.43
N ARG A 161 -12.64 21.16 -5.58
CA ARG A 161 -14.02 20.73 -5.74
C ARG A 161 -14.73 20.50 -4.42
N GLU A 162 -16.01 20.78 -4.38
CA GLU A 162 -16.87 20.47 -3.24
C GLU A 162 -17.20 18.97 -3.21
N LEU A 163 -17.23 18.40 -2.00
CA LEU A 163 -17.78 17.08 -1.74
C LEU A 163 -19.30 17.17 -1.61
N VAL A 164 -20.00 16.43 -2.47
CA VAL A 164 -21.46 16.42 -2.52
C VAL A 164 -22.01 15.00 -2.52
N GLY A 165 -23.29 14.86 -2.17
CA GLY A 165 -24.01 13.59 -2.22
C GLY A 165 -23.38 12.51 -1.33
N GLN A 166 -23.25 11.29 -1.87
CA GLN A 166 -22.70 10.15 -1.11
C GLN A 166 -21.24 10.34 -0.73
N GLU A 167 -20.45 11.03 -1.55
CA GLU A 167 -19.02 11.22 -1.31
C GLU A 167 -18.75 12.05 -0.05
N LEU A 168 -19.66 12.95 0.33
CA LEU A 168 -19.54 13.74 1.55
C LEU A 168 -19.43 12.86 2.81
N HIS A 169 -19.97 11.64 2.79
CA HIS A 169 -19.82 10.69 3.90
C HIS A 169 -18.36 10.28 4.12
N SER A 170 -17.48 10.41 3.12
CA SER A 170 -16.03 10.19 3.31
C SER A 170 -15.43 11.18 4.33
N ALA A 171 -16.03 12.36 4.48
CA ALA A 171 -15.74 13.36 5.51
C ALA A 171 -16.94 13.51 6.49
N THR A 172 -17.42 12.39 7.07
CA THR A 172 -18.66 12.39 7.89
C THR A 172 -18.69 13.48 8.97
N GLY A 173 -17.54 13.83 9.57
CA GLY A 173 -17.45 14.88 10.60
C GLY A 173 -17.78 16.29 10.10
N GLN A 174 -17.83 16.50 8.78
CA GLN A 174 -18.16 17.78 8.13
C GLN A 174 -19.57 17.77 7.50
N ALA A 175 -20.23 16.61 7.43
CA ALA A 175 -21.52 16.49 6.80
C ALA A 175 -22.61 17.29 7.55
N GLY A 176 -23.31 18.17 6.83
CA GLY A 176 -24.31 19.07 7.43
C GLY A 176 -23.73 20.30 8.14
N GLY A 177 -22.42 20.55 8.00
CA GLY A 177 -21.77 21.76 8.48
C GLY A 177 -22.23 23.03 7.76
N PRO A 178 -21.96 24.23 8.32
CA PRO A 178 -22.40 25.51 7.77
C PRO A 178 -21.60 25.95 6.52
N HIS A 179 -20.53 25.23 6.19
CA HIS A 179 -19.63 25.55 5.08
C HIS A 179 -19.45 24.34 4.15
N PRO A 180 -19.28 24.58 2.83
CA PRO A 180 -18.93 23.52 1.89
C PRO A 180 -17.64 22.80 2.28
N THR A 181 -17.63 21.46 2.20
CA THR A 181 -16.40 20.67 2.33
C THR A 181 -15.68 20.64 1.00
N VAL A 182 -14.62 21.43 0.87
CA VAL A 182 -13.83 21.55 -0.38
C VAL A 182 -12.57 20.70 -0.27
N VAL A 183 -12.27 19.97 -1.35
CA VAL A 183 -11.03 19.21 -1.54
C VAL A 183 -10.04 20.05 -2.35
N ALA A 184 -8.83 20.21 -1.84
CA ALA A 184 -7.72 20.84 -2.52
C ALA A 184 -7.18 19.95 -3.66
N PRO A 185 -6.62 20.55 -4.72
CA PRO A 185 -6.01 19.78 -5.79
C PRO A 185 -4.67 19.17 -5.36
N ASP A 186 -4.37 18.00 -5.90
CA ASP A 186 -3.03 17.45 -5.99
C ASP A 186 -2.17 18.35 -6.89
N THR A 187 -0.89 18.44 -6.55
CA THR A 187 0.14 19.15 -7.29
C THR A 187 0.94 18.16 -8.14
N VAL A 188 0.87 18.32 -9.46
CA VAL A 188 1.78 17.66 -10.40
C VAL A 188 3.03 18.52 -10.52
N LEU A 189 4.18 17.98 -10.14
CA LEU A 189 5.45 18.71 -10.18
C LEU A 189 6.08 18.59 -11.57
N PRO A 190 6.87 19.60 -12.00
CA PRO A 190 7.65 19.48 -13.23
C PRO A 190 8.51 18.21 -13.21
N PRO A 191 8.50 17.38 -14.26
CA PRO A 191 9.26 16.14 -14.29
C PRO A 191 10.76 16.41 -14.14
N THR A 192 11.49 15.42 -13.62
CA THR A 192 12.96 15.42 -13.70
C THR A 192 13.40 14.84 -15.03
N GLU A 193 14.70 14.62 -15.24
CA GLU A 193 15.17 13.94 -16.46
C GLU A 193 14.73 12.47 -16.56
N ARG A 194 14.37 11.83 -15.43
CA ARG A 194 14.11 10.39 -15.34
C ARG A 194 12.86 10.01 -14.56
N ALA A 195 12.09 10.98 -14.11
CA ALA A 195 10.98 10.73 -13.18
C ALA A 195 9.82 11.70 -13.34
N VAL A 196 8.65 11.20 -12.98
CA VAL A 196 7.44 11.99 -12.73
C VAL A 196 7.08 11.89 -11.26
N TRP A 197 6.49 12.94 -10.72
CA TRP A 197 6.20 13.05 -9.29
C TRP A 197 5.06 14.02 -9.03
N TRP A 198 4.29 13.70 -8.02
CA TRP A 198 3.09 14.42 -7.66
C TRP A 198 2.85 14.29 -6.15
N CYS A 199 2.13 15.23 -5.58
CA CYS A 199 1.79 15.21 -4.16
C CYS A 199 0.50 15.94 -3.87
N HIS A 200 -0.10 15.65 -2.73
CA HIS A 200 -1.11 16.47 -2.11
C HIS A 200 -0.51 17.22 -0.92
N ARG A 201 -0.88 18.48 -0.73
CA ARG A 201 -0.46 19.28 0.42
C ARG A 201 -1.66 19.92 1.10
N ASN A 202 -1.79 19.66 2.39
CA ASN A 202 -2.83 20.25 3.22
C ASN A 202 -2.44 21.69 3.56
N SER A 203 -3.01 22.66 2.84
CA SER A 203 -2.90 24.10 3.17
C SER A 203 -3.92 24.56 4.21
N THR A 204 -4.91 23.70 4.50
CA THR A 204 -5.97 23.90 5.49
C THR A 204 -6.11 22.63 6.32
N SER A 205 -6.94 22.67 7.35
CA SER A 205 -7.25 21.52 8.20
C SER A 205 -8.58 21.72 8.90
N ILE A 206 -9.39 20.66 8.97
CA ILE A 206 -10.62 20.62 9.76
C ILE A 206 -10.37 20.56 11.28
N TRP A 207 -9.12 20.35 11.70
CA TRP A 207 -8.79 20.07 13.10
C TRP A 207 -9.21 21.18 14.04
N LEU A 208 -8.91 22.45 13.73
CA LEU A 208 -9.23 23.57 14.62
C LEU A 208 -10.75 23.72 14.83
N GLU A 209 -11.52 23.62 13.76
CA GLU A 209 -12.99 23.67 13.84
C GLU A 209 -13.54 22.45 14.59
N GLY A 210 -13.01 21.26 14.32
CA GLY A 210 -13.36 20.04 15.04
C GLY A 210 -13.10 20.13 16.54
N MET A 211 -11.97 20.70 16.97
CA MET A 211 -11.64 20.88 18.38
C MET A 211 -12.66 21.77 19.09
N ARG A 212 -13.09 22.87 18.45
CA ARG A 212 -14.12 23.77 19.00
C ARG A 212 -15.49 23.09 19.06
N LEU A 213 -15.87 22.41 17.98
CA LEU A 213 -17.16 21.71 17.90
C LEU A 213 -17.30 20.62 18.98
N GLN A 214 -16.19 19.95 19.32
CA GLN A 214 -16.15 18.90 20.35
C GLN A 214 -15.89 19.45 21.77
N GLY A 215 -15.86 20.78 21.97
CA GLY A 215 -15.64 21.40 23.28
C GLY A 215 -14.23 21.19 23.85
N LEU A 216 -13.24 21.01 22.97
CA LEU A 216 -11.83 20.75 23.31
C LEU A 216 -10.95 22.00 23.20
N ASP A 217 -11.54 23.20 23.26
CA ASP A 217 -10.86 24.49 23.11
C ASP A 217 -9.63 24.64 24.01
N GLY A 218 -9.67 24.09 25.23
CA GLY A 218 -8.57 24.15 26.20
C GLY A 218 -7.29 23.42 25.77
N LEU A 219 -7.35 22.60 24.71
CA LEU A 219 -6.20 21.92 24.11
C LEU A 219 -5.61 22.66 22.91
N ILE A 220 -6.30 23.68 22.38
CA ILE A 220 -5.80 24.49 21.27
C ILE A 220 -4.51 25.19 21.71
N GLY A 221 -3.44 25.03 20.94
CA GLY A 221 -2.10 25.54 21.27
C GLY A 221 -1.30 24.69 22.25
N ARG A 222 -1.87 23.57 22.75
CA ARG A 222 -1.15 22.55 23.55
C ARG A 222 -0.87 21.26 22.76
N VAL A 223 -1.65 21.04 21.71
CA VAL A 223 -1.51 19.92 20.77
C VAL A 223 -1.42 20.51 19.37
N ASP A 224 -0.50 20.01 18.57
CA ASP A 224 -0.31 20.43 17.20
C ASP A 224 -1.42 19.87 16.29
N ASP A 225 -1.77 20.63 15.26
CA ASP A 225 -2.65 20.16 14.20
C ASP A 225 -1.98 19.02 13.42
N PRO A 226 -2.54 17.80 13.42
CA PRO A 226 -1.91 16.66 12.77
C PRO A 226 -2.11 16.64 11.25
N LEU A 227 -2.98 17.50 10.69
CA LEU A 227 -3.31 17.52 9.26
C LEU A 227 -2.68 18.72 8.54
N LEU A 228 -2.57 19.88 9.19
CA LEU A 228 -2.00 21.07 8.56
C LEU A 228 -0.53 20.85 8.15
N ASP A 229 -0.13 21.41 7.01
CA ASP A 229 1.23 21.31 6.46
C ASP A 229 1.73 19.86 6.24
N ARG A 230 0.80 18.91 6.16
CA ARG A 230 1.08 17.56 5.71
C ARG A 230 1.23 17.55 4.19
N THR A 231 2.25 16.85 3.70
CA THR A 231 2.45 16.60 2.27
C THR A 231 2.69 15.12 2.04
N PHE A 232 1.90 14.50 1.18
CA PHE A 232 2.03 13.10 0.81
C PHE A 232 1.98 12.93 -0.70
N GLY A 233 2.76 12.00 -1.24
CA GLY A 233 2.84 11.86 -2.70
C GLY A 233 3.79 10.78 -3.15
N CYS A 234 4.03 10.76 -4.45
CA CYS A 234 4.84 9.75 -5.12
C CYS A 234 5.92 10.35 -6.01
N TYR A 235 6.95 9.54 -6.23
CA TYR A 235 8.01 9.75 -7.21
C TYR A 235 8.22 8.44 -7.97
N ALA A 236 7.93 8.44 -9.26
CA ALA A 236 8.03 7.27 -10.13
C ALA A 236 9.23 7.41 -11.06
N GLU A 237 10.06 6.37 -11.15
CA GLU A 237 11.25 6.33 -12.00
C GLU A 237 11.62 4.90 -12.42
N GLY A 238 12.47 4.75 -13.43
CA GLY A 238 13.03 3.46 -13.82
C GLY A 238 14.18 3.63 -14.80
N GLU A 239 15.14 2.71 -14.76
CA GLU A 239 16.22 2.72 -15.74
C GLU A 239 15.66 2.48 -17.15
N GLY A 240 16.07 3.31 -18.12
CA GLY A 240 15.53 3.27 -19.48
C GLY A 240 14.12 3.81 -19.64
N LEU A 241 13.50 4.35 -18.56
CA LEU A 241 12.25 5.09 -18.64
C LEU A 241 12.51 6.59 -18.66
N ILE A 242 11.80 7.31 -19.52
CA ILE A 242 11.87 8.77 -19.66
C ILE A 242 10.47 9.39 -19.50
N PRO A 243 10.36 10.61 -18.97
CA PRO A 243 9.09 11.31 -18.92
C PRO A 243 8.51 11.58 -20.31
N ASP A 244 7.23 11.29 -20.46
CA ASP A 244 6.38 11.76 -21.55
C ASP A 244 5.34 12.72 -20.96
N GLY A 245 5.71 13.99 -20.89
CA GLY A 245 4.98 14.98 -20.09
C GLY A 245 5.16 14.78 -18.58
N ALA A 246 4.27 15.39 -17.79
CA ALA A 246 4.39 15.41 -16.33
C ALA A 246 3.72 14.21 -15.62
N MET A 247 2.97 13.40 -16.35
CA MET A 247 2.14 12.31 -15.78
C MET A 247 2.37 10.97 -16.47
N ALA A 248 3.42 10.79 -17.25
CA ALA A 248 3.75 9.48 -17.80
C ALA A 248 5.26 9.24 -17.86
N LEU A 249 5.63 7.97 -17.70
CA LEU A 249 6.94 7.45 -18.06
C LEU A 249 6.77 6.47 -19.21
N VAL A 250 7.66 6.54 -20.20
CA VAL A 250 7.71 5.61 -21.32
C VAL A 250 9.11 5.01 -21.43
N SER A 251 9.19 3.76 -21.89
CA SER A 251 10.46 3.18 -22.31
C SER A 251 11.08 4.03 -23.41
N ALA A 252 12.34 4.45 -23.22
CA ALA A 252 13.10 5.15 -24.25
C ALA A 252 13.34 4.24 -25.47
N GLU A 253 13.54 2.94 -25.22
CA GLU A 253 13.68 1.89 -26.23
C GLU A 253 12.97 0.61 -25.74
N PRO A 254 12.42 -0.23 -26.62
CA PRO A 254 11.88 -1.53 -26.24
C PRO A 254 12.93 -2.42 -25.55
N SER A 255 12.57 -3.05 -24.43
CA SER A 255 13.47 -3.88 -23.64
C SER A 255 12.83 -5.21 -23.24
N ARG A 256 13.67 -6.21 -22.95
CA ARG A 256 13.26 -7.49 -22.35
C ARG A 256 13.14 -7.42 -20.84
N SER A 257 13.77 -6.43 -20.22
CA SER A 257 13.73 -6.20 -18.79
C SER A 257 13.42 -4.74 -18.52
N ILE A 258 12.35 -4.47 -17.79
CA ILE A 258 11.93 -3.13 -17.41
C ILE A 258 11.64 -3.13 -15.92
N HIS A 259 12.14 -2.13 -15.21
CA HIS A 259 11.89 -1.97 -13.78
C HIS A 259 11.41 -0.55 -13.50
N LEU A 260 10.14 -0.44 -13.12
CA LEU A 260 9.57 0.80 -12.58
C LEU A 260 9.55 0.72 -11.06
N ARG A 261 10.01 1.80 -10.41
CA ARG A 261 9.92 2.02 -8.98
C ARG A 261 9.03 3.21 -8.70
N VAL A 262 8.17 3.08 -7.71
CA VAL A 262 7.28 4.15 -7.25
C VAL A 262 7.48 4.34 -5.76
N HIS A 263 8.21 5.40 -5.42
CA HIS A 263 8.47 5.79 -4.04
C HIS A 263 7.29 6.58 -3.51
N ALA A 264 6.86 6.31 -2.28
CA ALA A 264 5.83 7.07 -1.60
C ALA A 264 6.40 7.71 -0.32
N LEU A 265 6.01 8.95 -0.05
CA LEU A 265 6.47 9.67 1.14
C LEU A 265 5.41 10.62 1.66
N THR A 266 5.27 10.64 2.98
CA THR A 266 4.50 11.64 3.73
C THR A 266 5.43 12.37 4.69
N THR A 267 5.32 13.69 4.74
CA THR A 267 5.95 14.55 5.75
C THR A 267 4.92 15.49 6.36
N THR A 268 5.24 16.05 7.52
CA THR A 268 4.40 17.02 8.24
C THR A 268 5.27 18.19 8.69
N GLY A 269 4.74 19.42 8.62
CA GLY A 269 5.44 20.63 9.06
C GLY A 269 6.62 21.05 8.18
N THR A 270 6.76 20.46 6.99
CA THR A 270 7.80 20.84 6.01
C THR A 270 7.18 21.66 4.89
N THR A 271 7.95 22.50 4.19
CA THR A 271 7.50 23.10 2.93
C THR A 271 7.44 22.04 1.80
N LEU A 272 6.91 22.43 0.64
CA LEU A 272 6.92 21.58 -0.56
C LEU A 272 8.36 21.22 -0.96
N GLU A 273 9.28 22.18 -0.94
CA GLU A 273 10.71 21.97 -1.23
C GLU A 273 11.35 21.02 -0.21
N GLY A 274 10.95 21.13 1.06
CA GLY A 274 11.38 20.22 2.12
C GLY A 274 10.95 18.78 1.85
N TRP A 275 9.69 18.58 1.42
CA TRP A 275 9.19 17.27 1.00
C TRP A 275 9.93 16.76 -0.25
N GLN A 276 10.17 17.60 -1.26
CA GLN A 276 10.92 17.23 -2.46
C GLN A 276 12.36 16.79 -2.13
N ALA A 277 13.03 17.49 -1.22
CA ALA A 277 14.35 17.12 -0.76
C ALA A 277 14.35 15.80 0.02
N ALA A 278 13.34 15.56 0.87
CA ALA A 278 13.18 14.30 1.58
C ALA A 278 12.90 13.12 0.63
N MET A 279 12.06 13.33 -0.38
CA MET A 279 11.78 12.33 -1.43
C MET A 279 13.07 11.95 -2.18
N LYS A 280 13.85 12.96 -2.62
CA LYS A 280 15.14 12.71 -3.31
C LYS A 280 16.13 11.94 -2.44
N ARG A 281 16.17 12.20 -1.13
CA ARG A 281 16.99 11.41 -0.19
C ARG A 281 16.50 9.95 -0.12
N GLN A 282 15.20 9.73 0.03
CA GLN A 282 14.64 8.37 0.05
C GLN A 282 14.95 7.59 -1.24
N VAL A 283 14.87 8.25 -2.41
CA VAL A 283 15.23 7.65 -3.70
C VAL A 283 16.73 7.32 -3.75
N ALA A 284 17.59 8.25 -3.31
CA ALA A 284 19.03 8.03 -3.29
C ALA A 284 19.44 6.88 -2.34
N ASP A 285 18.78 6.75 -1.19
CA ASP A 285 19.00 5.68 -0.23
C ASP A 285 18.54 4.32 -0.80
N ASP A 286 17.39 4.28 -1.48
CA ASP A 286 16.91 3.06 -2.15
C ASP A 286 17.87 2.58 -3.24
N CYS A 287 18.42 3.50 -4.05
CA CYS A 287 19.40 3.18 -5.11
C CYS A 287 20.68 2.50 -4.62
N GLN A 288 20.95 2.48 -3.31
CA GLN A 288 22.06 1.73 -2.72
C GLN A 288 21.78 0.22 -2.63
N THR A 289 20.52 -0.20 -2.84
CA THR A 289 20.09 -1.60 -2.82
C THR A 289 19.59 -2.01 -4.19
N THR A 290 20.12 -3.09 -4.75
CA THR A 290 19.62 -3.61 -6.03
C THR A 290 18.22 -4.22 -5.86
N ALA A 291 17.41 -4.21 -6.93
CA ALA A 291 16.07 -4.81 -6.91
C ALA A 291 16.09 -6.28 -6.46
N THR A 292 17.11 -7.05 -6.89
CA THR A 292 17.29 -8.45 -6.48
C THR A 292 17.48 -8.59 -4.97
N VAL A 293 18.33 -7.77 -4.35
CA VAL A 293 18.57 -7.81 -2.91
C VAL A 293 17.34 -7.33 -2.13
N ALA A 294 16.70 -6.25 -2.59
CA ALA A 294 15.45 -5.75 -2.00
C ALA A 294 14.36 -6.84 -1.99
N ARG A 295 14.18 -7.54 -3.13
CA ARG A 295 13.23 -8.64 -3.24
C ARG A 295 13.56 -9.82 -2.33
N GLN A 296 14.83 -10.22 -2.23
CA GLN A 296 15.24 -11.28 -1.30
C GLN A 296 14.88 -10.95 0.15
N ASN A 297 15.15 -9.71 0.58
CA ASN A 297 14.81 -9.24 1.92
C ASN A 297 13.30 -9.14 2.15
N HIS A 298 12.55 -8.75 1.13
CA HIS A 298 11.09 -8.73 1.15
C HIS A 298 10.49 -10.14 1.33
N VAL A 299 10.93 -11.11 0.52
CA VAL A 299 10.50 -12.51 0.62
C VAL A 299 10.89 -13.11 1.98
N ALA A 300 12.09 -12.81 2.48
CA ALA A 300 12.53 -13.26 3.79
C ALA A 300 11.61 -12.75 4.92
N TRP A 301 11.20 -11.48 4.85
CA TRP A 301 10.26 -10.90 5.82
C TRP A 301 8.90 -11.60 5.80
N TRP A 302 8.35 -11.86 4.61
CA TRP A 302 7.06 -12.55 4.50
C TRP A 302 7.12 -13.99 4.99
N ARG A 303 8.23 -14.70 4.73
CA ARG A 303 8.46 -16.02 5.31
C ARG A 303 8.43 -15.97 6.84
N GLU A 304 9.17 -15.04 7.43
CA GLU A 304 9.19 -14.87 8.89
C GLU A 304 7.80 -14.54 9.45
N PHE A 305 7.06 -13.63 8.80
CA PHE A 305 5.68 -13.32 9.19
C PHE A 305 4.77 -14.55 9.22
N TRP A 306 4.87 -15.41 8.22
CA TRP A 306 4.08 -16.62 8.17
C TRP A 306 4.53 -17.68 9.18
N ASP A 307 5.84 -17.78 9.45
CA ASP A 307 6.42 -18.71 10.42
C ASP A 307 6.07 -18.35 11.87
N GLN A 308 5.71 -17.09 12.16
CA GLN A 308 5.37 -16.65 13.51
C GLN A 308 4.08 -17.26 14.08
N SER A 309 3.08 -17.54 13.25
CA SER A 309 1.79 -18.09 13.70
C SER A 309 1.04 -18.70 12.53
N TYR A 310 0.32 -19.79 12.76
CA TYR A 310 -0.62 -20.37 11.81
C TYR A 310 -1.69 -21.18 12.53
N ILE A 311 -2.89 -21.23 11.95
CA ILE A 311 -3.97 -22.12 12.35
C ILE A 311 -4.36 -22.89 11.10
N ILE A 312 -4.37 -24.22 11.19
CA ILE A 312 -4.71 -25.10 10.09
C ILE A 312 -5.81 -26.03 10.58
N VAL A 313 -6.99 -25.93 9.97
CA VAL A 313 -8.14 -26.79 10.23
C VAL A 313 -8.47 -27.55 8.95
N THR A 314 -8.48 -28.88 9.02
CA THR A 314 -8.70 -29.77 7.87
C THR A 314 -9.81 -30.78 8.16
N GLY A 315 -10.13 -31.63 7.18
CA GLY A 315 -11.08 -32.75 7.32
C GLY A 315 -12.49 -32.47 6.79
N SER A 316 -12.76 -31.26 6.29
CA SER A 316 -13.99 -30.94 5.55
C SER A 316 -13.81 -29.67 4.69
N PRO A 317 -14.62 -29.46 3.65
CA PRO A 317 -14.61 -28.21 2.88
C PRO A 317 -14.85 -26.96 3.74
N ALA A 318 -15.68 -27.05 4.78
CA ALA A 318 -15.93 -25.94 5.70
C ALA A 318 -14.68 -25.57 6.52
N ALA A 319 -13.91 -26.58 6.96
CA ALA A 319 -12.65 -26.37 7.68
C ALA A 319 -11.59 -25.69 6.80
N GLU A 320 -11.52 -26.07 5.52
CA GLU A 320 -10.63 -25.44 4.54
C GLU A 320 -10.99 -23.97 4.32
N VAL A 321 -12.29 -23.63 4.25
CA VAL A 321 -12.76 -22.25 4.17
C VAL A 321 -12.35 -21.44 5.40
N VAL A 322 -12.52 -21.98 6.62
CA VAL A 322 -12.10 -21.31 7.85
C VAL A 322 -10.60 -21.01 7.84
N THR A 323 -9.79 -22.00 7.45
CA THR A 323 -8.34 -21.86 7.37
C THR A 323 -7.95 -20.77 6.36
N ARG A 324 -8.55 -20.80 5.16
CA ARG A 324 -8.32 -19.78 4.12
C ARG A 324 -8.70 -18.38 4.60
N SER A 325 -9.87 -18.22 5.20
CA SER A 325 -10.34 -16.92 5.71
C SER A 325 -9.43 -16.37 6.80
N TYR A 326 -8.97 -17.22 7.73
CA TYR A 326 -8.01 -16.81 8.75
C TYR A 326 -6.68 -16.35 8.14
N ALA A 327 -6.12 -17.12 7.20
CA ALA A 327 -4.86 -16.78 6.54
C ALA A 327 -4.98 -15.47 5.75
N LEU A 328 -6.02 -15.32 4.92
CA LEU A 328 -6.23 -14.10 4.13
C LEU A 328 -6.49 -12.88 5.01
N GLN A 329 -7.22 -13.01 6.13
CA GLN A 329 -7.40 -11.91 7.07
C GLN A 329 -6.07 -11.46 7.67
N ARG A 330 -5.22 -12.40 8.09
CA ARG A 330 -3.87 -12.09 8.60
C ARG A 330 -3.00 -11.41 7.54
N TYR A 331 -3.02 -11.93 6.32
CA TYR A 331 -2.33 -11.36 5.17
C TYR A 331 -2.73 -9.89 4.96
N VAL A 332 -4.02 -9.61 4.77
CA VAL A 332 -4.51 -8.24 4.52
C VAL A 332 -4.20 -7.30 5.69
N THR A 333 -4.26 -7.81 6.93
CA THR A 333 -3.88 -7.05 8.13
C THR A 333 -2.39 -6.68 8.10
N ALA A 334 -1.50 -7.62 7.75
CA ALA A 334 -0.06 -7.36 7.63
C ALA A 334 0.25 -6.33 6.54
N CYS A 335 -0.49 -6.37 5.42
CA CYS A 335 -0.34 -5.40 4.34
C CYS A 335 -0.70 -3.95 4.72
N ALA A 336 -1.40 -3.73 5.84
CA ALA A 336 -1.85 -2.39 6.27
C ALA A 336 -1.51 -2.00 7.72
N GLY A 337 -0.92 -2.90 8.51
CA GLY A 337 -0.81 -2.76 9.98
C GLY A 337 0.55 -2.35 10.53
N ARG A 338 1.45 -1.75 9.74
CA ARG A 338 2.81 -1.38 10.17
C ARG A 338 3.16 0.09 9.92
N GLY A 339 2.18 0.90 9.55
CA GLY A 339 2.32 2.32 9.24
C GLY A 339 2.17 3.22 10.46
N ALA A 340 2.10 4.54 10.22
CA ALA A 340 2.04 5.52 11.29
C ALA A 340 0.66 5.58 11.99
N TYR A 341 -0.37 5.04 11.36
CA TYR A 341 -1.74 5.02 11.88
C TYR A 341 -2.28 3.59 12.00
N PRO A 342 -3.26 3.35 12.90
CA PRO A 342 -3.98 2.09 12.94
C PRO A 342 -4.66 1.76 11.62
N ILE A 343 -4.93 0.47 11.40
CA ILE A 343 -5.69 0.00 10.25
C ILE A 343 -7.07 0.66 10.26
N LYS A 344 -7.38 1.39 9.18
CA LYS A 344 -8.67 2.05 9.03
C LYS A 344 -9.79 1.02 8.80
N PHE A 345 -10.91 1.17 9.50
CA PHE A 345 -12.01 0.19 9.48
C PHE A 345 -12.78 0.11 8.16
N ASN A 346 -12.69 1.12 7.30
CA ASN A 346 -13.51 1.29 6.09
C ASN A 346 -12.90 0.62 4.84
N GLY A 347 -12.37 -0.59 4.98
CA GLY A 347 -11.62 -1.27 3.90
C GLY A 347 -10.12 -0.99 3.91
N SER A 348 -9.60 -0.41 5.00
CA SER A 348 -8.16 -0.22 5.21
C SER A 348 -7.52 0.65 4.12
N LEU A 349 -6.42 0.18 3.51
CA LEU A 349 -5.73 0.83 2.40
C LEU A 349 -6.25 0.36 1.04
N PHE A 350 -7.24 -0.52 1.00
CA PHE A 350 -7.66 -1.26 -0.20
C PHE A 350 -9.01 -0.84 -0.77
N THR A 351 -9.48 0.37 -0.44
CA THR A 351 -10.70 0.96 -1.03
C THR A 351 -10.57 1.17 -2.54
N PHE A 352 -11.68 1.22 -3.26
CA PHE A 352 -11.71 1.54 -4.68
C PHE A 352 -13.09 2.07 -5.07
N ASP A 353 -13.12 2.76 -6.20
CA ASP A 353 -14.29 3.37 -6.82
C ASP A 353 -15.28 2.27 -7.23
N LEU A 354 -16.55 2.42 -6.85
CA LEU A 354 -17.62 1.57 -7.38
C LEU A 354 -18.06 2.10 -8.76
N PRO A 355 -18.30 1.23 -9.76
CA PRO A 355 -18.68 1.63 -11.12
C PRO A 355 -19.90 2.55 -11.25
N ASP A 356 -20.79 2.56 -10.24
CA ASP A 356 -22.03 3.36 -10.22
C ASP A 356 -21.95 4.61 -9.33
N ALA A 357 -20.75 5.06 -8.93
CA ALA A 357 -20.61 6.42 -8.42
C ALA A 357 -20.77 7.39 -9.61
N PRO A 358 -21.85 8.21 -9.68
CA PRO A 358 -21.94 9.22 -10.72
C PRO A 358 -20.71 10.11 -10.54
N ASN A 359 -19.81 10.08 -11.52
CA ASN A 359 -18.53 10.83 -11.64
C ASN A 359 -17.22 10.09 -11.30
N GLY A 360 -17.14 8.76 -11.31
CA GLY A 360 -15.85 8.05 -11.42
C GLY A 360 -14.81 8.41 -10.34
N THR A 361 -15.26 8.55 -9.09
CA THR A 361 -14.42 8.94 -7.96
C THR A 361 -14.29 7.77 -6.96
N PRO A 362 -13.06 7.42 -6.51
CA PRO A 362 -12.79 6.42 -5.47
C PRO A 362 -13.37 6.71 -4.09
#